data_AF-A0AAE9J8J9-F1
#
_entry.id   AF-A0AAE9J8J9-F1
#
_cell.length_a   1.000
_cell.length_b   1.000
_cell.length_c   1.000
_cell.angle_alpha   90.00
_cell.angle_beta   90.00
_cell.angle_gamma   90.00
#
_symmetry.space_group_name_H-M   'P 1'
#
loop_
_entity.id
_entity.type
_entity.pdbx_description
1 polymer ?
#
loop_
_entity_poly.entity_id
_entity_poly.type
_entity_poly.pdbx_seq_one_letter_code
_entity_poly.pdbx_strand_id
1 'polypeptide(L)'
;MMTGRVFTLKYIFTDVEKFKQHQYLFSPEEEHFGVEWRIKIKKLDEHLGISFGEDMKQFSDVTLKVKDRKFYISKLYLSSHSPYFETLFLGRFQESEKSEIELKDVDPQDFQYYLEVLHLENAIDDYTVQGILSVADMFDTPKIVKKCEEFLLEKSKKGLKMKLELAGNYRLEELKKQCLDEIKSKADIRSVIPADPSEMDPKILAELLN
;
A
#
# COMPACT_ATOMS: atom_id res chain seq x y z
N MET A 1 -24.60 22.61 14.44
CA MET A 1 -23.30 22.36 13.78
C MET A 1 -22.27 22.18 14.88
N MET A 2 -21.67 21.01 15.04
CA MET A 2 -20.56 20.86 15.98
C MET A 2 -19.33 21.53 15.37
N THR A 3 -18.91 22.65 15.94
CA THR A 3 -17.65 23.30 15.62
C THR A 3 -16.52 22.45 16.21
N GLY A 4 -15.92 21.61 15.37
CA GLY A 4 -14.69 20.91 15.75
C GLY A 4 -13.59 21.92 16.07
N ARG A 5 -12.86 21.71 17.17
CA ARG A 5 -11.64 22.46 17.44
C ARG A 5 -10.51 21.82 16.65
N VAL A 6 -9.76 22.63 15.91
CA VAL A 6 -8.65 22.17 15.05
C VAL A 6 -7.36 22.81 15.55
N PHE A 7 -6.25 22.07 15.47
CA PHE A 7 -4.91 22.55 15.77
C PHE A 7 -3.91 21.92 14.80
N THR A 8 -2.70 22.50 14.72
CA THR A 8 -1.63 22.03 13.83
C THR A 8 -0.38 21.82 14.67
N LEU A 9 0.18 20.61 14.61
CA LEU A 9 1.52 20.33 15.13
C LEU A 9 2.52 20.38 13.97
N LYS A 10 3.65 21.05 14.18
CA LYS A 10 4.71 21.14 13.17
C LYS A 10 6.07 21.00 13.85
N TYR A 11 6.80 19.94 13.49
CA TYR A 11 8.14 19.71 14.00
C TYR A 11 9.08 19.28 12.87
N ILE A 12 10.33 19.76 12.93
CA ILE A 12 11.40 19.41 11.98
C ILE A 12 12.38 18.50 12.71
N PHE A 13 12.47 17.24 12.27
CA PHE A 13 13.49 16.32 12.76
C PHE A 13 14.82 16.58 12.05
N THR A 14 15.89 16.83 12.79
CA THR A 14 17.24 17.01 12.23
C THR A 14 18.01 15.70 12.19
N ASP A 15 19.08 15.65 11.39
CA ASP A 15 20.00 14.51 11.33
C ASP A 15 19.35 13.17 10.92
N VAL A 16 18.38 13.20 10.00
CA VAL A 16 17.57 12.02 9.64
C VAL A 16 18.41 10.84 9.13
N GLU A 17 19.53 11.16 8.50
CA GLU A 17 20.53 10.22 8.00
C GLU A 17 21.16 9.36 9.10
N LYS A 18 21.30 9.92 10.32
CA LYS A 18 21.91 9.24 11.47
C LYS A 18 20.93 8.33 12.22
N PHE A 19 19.64 8.32 11.86
CA PHE A 19 18.68 7.42 12.50
C PHE A 19 19.01 5.98 12.22
N LYS A 20 19.05 5.20 13.31
CA LYS A 20 19.19 3.76 13.26
C LYS A 20 17.86 3.13 12.85
N GLN A 21 17.95 1.99 12.18
CA GLN A 21 16.80 1.18 11.86
C GLN A 21 15.99 0.90 13.13
N HIS A 22 14.65 1.01 13.05
CA HIS A 22 13.73 0.79 14.17
C HIS A 22 13.84 1.81 15.33
N GLN A 23 14.59 2.89 15.17
CA GLN A 23 14.64 3.97 16.17
C GLN A 23 13.42 4.89 16.02
N TYR A 24 12.82 5.25 17.15
CA TYR A 24 11.80 6.29 17.23
C TYR A 24 12.44 7.62 17.59
N LEU A 25 11.98 8.67 16.93
CA LEU A 25 12.13 10.04 17.38
C LEU A 25 10.81 10.60 17.79
N PHE A 26 10.86 11.50 18.76
CA PHE A 26 9.73 12.24 19.25
C PHE A 26 10.03 13.72 19.13
N SER A 27 9.04 14.50 18.67
CA SER A 27 9.04 15.94 18.92
C SER A 27 8.94 16.19 20.43
N PRO A 28 9.25 17.42 20.89
CA PRO A 28 8.79 17.88 22.19
C PRO A 28 7.27 17.69 22.35
N GLU A 29 6.84 17.60 23.59
CA GLU A 29 5.42 17.56 23.95
C GLU A 29 4.82 18.96 23.84
N GLU A 30 3.65 19.05 23.21
CA GLU A 30 2.87 20.27 23.01
C GLU A 30 1.44 20.05 23.53
N GLU A 31 1.00 20.88 24.48
CA GLU A 31 -0.35 20.78 25.04
C GLU A 31 -1.38 21.50 24.16
N HIS A 32 -2.40 20.77 23.71
CA HIS A 32 -3.56 21.34 23.04
C HIS A 32 -4.85 20.77 23.63
N PHE A 33 -5.73 21.67 24.06
CA PHE A 33 -7.04 21.34 24.65
C PHE A 33 -6.94 20.47 25.93
N GLY A 34 -5.89 20.66 26.73
CA GLY A 34 -5.65 19.88 27.95
C GLY A 34 -5.17 18.45 27.69
N VAL A 35 -4.67 18.17 26.48
CA VAL A 35 -4.06 16.90 26.09
C VAL A 35 -2.65 17.21 25.59
N GLU A 36 -1.67 16.45 26.06
CA GLU A 36 -0.28 16.52 25.56
C GLU A 36 -0.15 15.71 24.28
N TRP A 37 0.39 16.36 23.24
CA TRP A 37 0.63 15.75 21.94
C TRP A 37 2.12 15.75 21.61
N ARG A 38 2.56 14.76 20.83
CA ARG A 38 3.89 14.75 20.21
C ARG A 38 3.85 14.04 18.87
N ILE A 39 4.65 14.50 17.92
CA ILE A 39 4.87 13.83 16.64
C ILE A 39 5.93 12.75 16.86
N LYS A 40 5.67 11.52 16.41
CA LYS A 40 6.69 10.46 16.35
C LYS A 40 7.03 10.13 14.90
N ILE A 41 8.31 9.93 14.62
CA ILE A 41 8.75 9.33 13.35
C ILE A 41 9.59 8.10 13.64
N LYS A 42 9.45 7.08 12.79
CA LYS A 42 10.25 5.86 12.83
C LYS A 42 10.92 5.70 11.47
N LYS A 43 12.23 5.42 11.48
CA LYS A 43 12.94 5.03 10.27
C LYS A 43 12.70 3.54 10.02
N LEU A 44 11.98 3.27 8.94
CA LEU A 44 11.79 1.95 8.35
C LEU A 44 12.51 1.99 7.00
N ASP A 45 13.74 1.47 6.98
CA ASP A 45 14.63 1.50 5.82
C ASP A 45 14.95 2.95 5.39
N GLU A 46 14.65 3.33 4.15
CA GLU A 46 14.86 4.70 3.64
C GLU A 46 13.65 5.63 3.86
N HIS A 47 12.58 5.18 4.53
CA HIS A 47 11.34 5.93 4.65
C HIS A 47 10.92 6.24 6.11
N LEU A 48 10.21 7.37 6.27
CA LEU A 48 9.48 7.73 7.48
C LEU A 48 8.08 7.11 7.37
N GLY A 49 7.74 6.17 8.25
CA GLY A 49 6.51 5.38 8.16
C GLY A 49 5.62 5.44 9.41
N ILE A 50 4.36 5.02 9.26
CA ILE A 50 3.41 4.89 10.37
C ILE A 50 3.70 3.57 11.13
N SER A 51 3.74 3.65 12.47
CA SER A 51 3.94 2.44 13.29
C SER A 51 2.64 1.67 13.41
N PHE A 52 2.66 0.38 13.10
CA PHE A 52 1.61 -0.60 13.40
C PHE A 52 2.13 -1.69 14.36
N GLY A 53 3.21 -1.41 15.08
CA GLY A 53 3.88 -2.35 15.99
C GLY A 53 3.22 -2.43 17.38
N GLU A 54 3.88 -3.11 18.32
CA GLU A 54 3.36 -3.34 19.68
C GLU A 54 2.97 -2.06 20.43
N ASP A 55 3.59 -0.93 20.09
CA ASP A 55 3.27 0.38 20.63
C ASP A 55 1.83 0.84 20.31
N MET A 56 1.18 0.25 19.30
CA MET A 56 -0.19 0.53 18.92
C MET A 56 -1.22 -0.43 19.52
N LYS A 57 -0.79 -1.44 20.29
CA LYS A 57 -1.66 -2.51 20.80
C LYS A 57 -2.88 -2.01 21.59
N GLN A 58 -2.70 -0.99 22.43
CA GLN A 58 -3.80 -0.43 23.23
C GLN A 58 -4.85 0.34 22.41
N PHE A 59 -4.53 0.71 21.18
CA PHE A 59 -5.40 1.45 20.26
C PHE A 59 -5.99 0.55 19.16
N SER A 60 -5.81 -0.76 19.29
CA SER A 60 -6.14 -1.76 18.28
C SER A 60 -7.10 -2.80 18.84
N ASP A 61 -8.04 -3.25 18.01
CA ASP A 61 -9.05 -4.27 18.36
C ASP A 61 -8.79 -5.60 17.63
N VAL A 62 -7.75 -5.67 16.79
CA VAL A 62 -7.24 -6.90 16.17
C VAL A 62 -5.73 -6.82 15.93
N THR A 63 -5.10 -7.99 15.96
CA THR A 63 -3.72 -8.20 15.52
C THR A 63 -3.71 -9.01 14.23
N LEU A 64 -3.13 -8.48 13.16
CA LEU A 64 -2.88 -9.23 11.94
C LEU A 64 -1.44 -9.71 11.94
N LYS A 65 -1.25 -11.03 11.86
CA LYS A 65 0.07 -11.66 11.79
C LYS A 65 0.39 -11.95 10.32
N VAL A 66 1.47 -11.37 9.82
CA VAL A 66 2.00 -11.61 8.47
C VAL A 66 3.40 -12.18 8.62
N LYS A 67 3.58 -13.46 8.28
CA LYS A 67 4.80 -14.23 8.57
C LYS A 67 5.21 -14.09 10.06
N ASP A 68 6.36 -13.51 10.35
CA ASP A 68 6.93 -13.29 11.68
C ASP A 68 6.59 -11.92 12.29
N ARG A 69 5.90 -11.04 11.55
CA ARG A 69 5.54 -9.69 12.00
C ARG A 69 4.07 -9.60 12.42
N LYS A 70 3.81 -8.77 13.44
CA LYS A 70 2.47 -8.46 13.94
C LYS A 70 2.11 -7.00 13.68
N PHE A 71 0.91 -6.79 13.18
CA PHE A 71 0.32 -5.49 12.86
C PHE A 71 -0.90 -5.26 13.75
N TYR A 72 -0.86 -4.22 14.56
CA TYR A 72 -1.93 -3.83 15.47
C TYR A 72 -2.76 -2.74 14.78
N ILE A 73 -4.03 -3.05 14.51
CA ILE A 73 -4.90 -2.21 13.67
C ILE A 73 -6.33 -2.13 14.23
N SER A 74 -7.15 -1.26 13.63
CA SER A 74 -8.60 -1.23 13.85
C SER A 74 -9.36 -2.03 12.79
N LYS A 75 -10.19 -2.98 13.22
CA LYS A 75 -11.12 -3.78 12.40
C LYS A 75 -12.03 -2.86 11.59
N LEU A 76 -12.65 -1.88 12.25
CA LEU A 76 -13.58 -0.96 11.60
C LEU A 76 -12.89 -0.13 10.52
N TYR A 77 -11.68 0.39 10.81
CA TYR A 77 -10.93 1.17 9.84
C TYR A 77 -10.61 0.34 8.59
N LEU A 78 -10.00 -0.84 8.75
CA LEU A 78 -9.66 -1.68 7.59
C LEU A 78 -10.91 -2.11 6.80
N SER A 79 -11.98 -2.49 7.51
CA SER A 79 -13.26 -2.86 6.89
C SER A 79 -13.84 -1.74 6.03
N SER A 80 -13.76 -0.48 6.49
CA SER A 80 -14.30 0.66 5.75
C SER A 80 -13.60 0.92 4.41
N HIS A 81 -12.43 0.33 4.21
CA HIS A 81 -11.63 0.48 3.00
C HIS A 81 -11.53 -0.80 2.16
N SER A 82 -11.92 -1.96 2.69
CA SER A 82 -11.71 -3.27 2.08
C SER A 82 -12.92 -4.17 2.34
N PRO A 83 -13.69 -4.54 1.30
CA PRO A 83 -14.78 -5.51 1.42
C PRO A 83 -14.30 -6.89 1.89
N TYR A 84 -13.05 -7.26 1.56
CA TYR A 84 -12.41 -8.46 2.11
C TYR A 84 -12.34 -8.41 3.64
N PHE A 85 -11.79 -7.32 4.19
CA PHE A 85 -11.67 -7.16 5.64
C PHE A 85 -13.01 -6.91 6.33
N GLU A 86 -13.96 -6.24 5.67
CA GLU A 86 -15.34 -6.14 6.14
C GLU A 86 -15.94 -7.54 6.34
N THR A 87 -15.81 -8.40 5.33
CA THR A 87 -16.29 -9.79 5.40
C THR A 87 -15.55 -10.59 6.47
N LEU A 88 -14.22 -10.44 6.58
CA LEU A 88 -13.40 -11.16 7.54
C LEU A 88 -13.71 -10.77 8.99
N PHE A 89 -13.90 -9.48 9.27
CA PHE A 89 -14.02 -8.95 10.63
C PHE A 89 -15.46 -8.80 11.11
N LEU A 90 -16.40 -8.47 10.20
CA LEU A 90 -17.80 -8.20 10.53
C LEU A 90 -18.75 -9.29 10.02
N GLY A 91 -18.23 -10.26 9.27
CA GLY A 91 -18.97 -11.44 8.84
C GLY A 91 -19.20 -12.47 9.96
N ARG A 92 -19.88 -13.56 9.59
CA ARG A 92 -20.25 -14.66 10.50
C ARG A 92 -19.25 -15.83 10.44
N PHE A 93 -17.95 -15.52 10.40
CA PHE A 93 -16.87 -16.50 10.36
C PHE A 93 -16.22 -16.64 11.74
N GLN A 94 -15.53 -17.75 12.00
CA GLN A 94 -14.82 -17.91 13.29
C GLN A 94 -13.71 -16.87 13.47
N GLU A 95 -13.17 -16.36 12.36
CA GLU A 95 -12.18 -15.30 12.32
C GLU A 95 -12.68 -13.99 12.96
N SER A 96 -13.97 -13.67 12.86
CA SER A 96 -14.48 -12.40 13.39
C SER A 96 -14.40 -12.32 14.92
N GLU A 97 -14.43 -13.47 15.59
CA GLU A 97 -14.29 -13.61 17.05
C GLU A 97 -12.82 -13.63 17.52
N LYS A 98 -11.85 -13.79 16.61
CA LYS A 98 -10.43 -13.84 16.96
C LYS A 98 -9.87 -12.43 17.22
N SER A 99 -8.94 -12.37 18.18
CA SER A 99 -8.13 -11.18 18.48
C SER A 99 -6.80 -11.15 17.70
N GLU A 100 -6.35 -12.31 17.20
CA GLU A 100 -5.19 -12.45 16.31
C GLU A 100 -5.57 -13.31 15.10
N ILE A 101 -5.28 -12.80 13.89
CA ILE A 101 -5.60 -13.46 12.61
C ILE A 101 -4.32 -13.51 11.77
N GLU A 102 -4.01 -14.68 11.22
CA GLU A 102 -2.87 -14.87 10.32
C GLU A 102 -3.27 -14.58 8.87
N LEU A 103 -2.54 -13.69 8.20
CA LEU A 103 -2.64 -13.48 6.76
C LEU A 103 -1.52 -14.26 6.08
N LYS A 104 -1.90 -15.12 5.14
CA LYS A 104 -0.98 -15.95 4.36
C LYS A 104 -0.68 -15.28 3.02
N ASP A 105 0.43 -15.68 2.41
CA ASP A 105 0.81 -15.29 1.05
C ASP A 105 1.00 -13.77 0.84
N VAL A 106 1.28 -13.04 1.93
CA VAL A 106 1.59 -11.61 1.92
C VAL A 106 3.00 -11.37 2.44
N ASP A 107 3.74 -10.49 1.78
CA ASP A 107 5.01 -10.01 2.30
C ASP A 107 4.80 -8.95 3.39
N PRO A 108 5.45 -9.06 4.56
CA PRO A 108 5.29 -8.10 5.63
C PRO A 108 5.68 -6.67 5.26
N GLN A 109 6.64 -6.48 4.35
CA GLN A 109 7.06 -5.15 3.92
C GLN A 109 6.03 -4.54 2.97
N ASP A 110 5.55 -5.32 2.00
CA ASP A 110 4.48 -4.89 1.09
C ASP A 110 3.20 -4.55 1.86
N PHE A 111 2.88 -5.34 2.90
CA PHE A 111 1.75 -5.05 3.78
C PHE A 111 1.92 -3.74 4.57
N GLN A 112 3.14 -3.45 5.04
CA GLN A 112 3.45 -2.18 5.71
C GLN A 112 3.22 -1.00 4.76
N TYR A 113 3.76 -1.04 3.54
CA TYR A 113 3.56 0.04 2.56
C TYR A 113 2.10 0.19 2.17
N TYR A 114 1.38 -0.91 1.97
CA TYR A 114 -0.05 -0.90 1.74
C TYR A 114 -0.82 -0.17 2.86
N LEU A 115 -0.50 -0.46 4.13
CA LEU A 115 -1.12 0.22 5.28
C LEU A 115 -0.77 1.72 5.32
N GLU A 116 0.45 2.10 4.95
CA GLU A 116 0.87 3.50 4.86
C GLU A 116 0.06 4.26 3.78
N VAL A 117 -0.08 3.69 2.58
CA VAL A 117 -0.93 4.27 1.51
C VAL A 117 -2.38 4.39 1.94
N LEU A 118 -2.89 3.40 2.67
CA LEU A 118 -4.24 3.38 3.22
C LEU A 118 -4.46 4.57 4.17
N HIS A 119 -3.47 4.87 5.01
CA HIS A 119 -3.44 6.01 5.93
C HIS A 119 -2.99 7.33 5.27
N LEU A 120 -3.03 7.39 3.93
CA LEU A 120 -2.74 8.58 3.12
C LEU A 120 -1.28 9.04 3.11
N GLU A 121 -0.34 8.17 3.48
CA GLU A 121 1.08 8.43 3.28
C GLU A 121 1.51 8.19 1.83
N ASN A 122 2.56 8.87 1.40
CA ASN A 122 3.11 8.72 0.05
C ASN A 122 4.17 7.63 0.01
N ALA A 123 3.72 6.37 0.04
CA ALA A 123 4.59 5.18 0.00
C ALA A 123 4.68 4.50 -1.38
N ILE A 124 4.02 5.04 -2.42
CA ILE A 124 4.03 4.47 -3.77
C ILE A 124 5.21 5.04 -4.58
N ASP A 125 6.12 4.16 -4.99
CA ASP A 125 7.20 4.45 -5.94
C ASP A 125 7.49 3.27 -6.89
N ASP A 126 8.52 3.39 -7.74
CA ASP A 126 8.87 2.35 -8.71
C ASP A 126 9.31 1.02 -8.08
N TYR A 127 9.72 1.01 -6.81
CA TYR A 127 10.12 -0.20 -6.09
C TYR A 127 8.95 -0.80 -5.32
N THR A 128 8.08 0.02 -4.73
CA THR A 128 6.99 -0.45 -3.86
C THR A 128 5.67 -0.71 -4.59
N VAL A 129 5.41 -0.07 -5.74
CA VAL A 129 4.09 -0.10 -6.41
C VAL A 129 3.59 -1.50 -6.72
N GLN A 130 4.47 -2.42 -7.09
CA GLN A 130 4.08 -3.80 -7.41
C GLN A 130 3.63 -4.58 -6.17
N GLY A 131 4.38 -4.46 -5.07
CA GLY A 131 4.02 -5.08 -3.79
C GLY A 131 2.69 -4.53 -3.25
N ILE A 132 2.53 -3.21 -3.30
CA ILE A 132 1.29 -2.53 -2.89
C ILE A 132 0.11 -2.98 -3.76
N LEU A 133 0.27 -3.06 -5.09
CA LEU A 133 -0.75 -3.58 -6.01
C LEU A 133 -1.15 -5.02 -5.66
N SER A 134 -0.16 -5.88 -5.40
CA SER A 134 -0.40 -7.27 -5.03
C SER A 134 -1.26 -7.40 -3.78
N VAL A 135 -0.95 -6.62 -2.74
CA VAL A 135 -1.71 -6.62 -1.49
C VAL A 135 -3.09 -5.99 -1.69
N ALA A 136 -3.17 -4.91 -2.48
CA ALA A 136 -4.40 -4.17 -2.72
C ALA A 136 -5.43 -4.98 -3.52
N ASP A 137 -5.00 -5.75 -4.52
CA ASP A 137 -5.85 -6.67 -5.27
C ASP A 137 -6.29 -7.85 -4.38
N MET A 138 -5.37 -8.45 -3.62
CA MET A 138 -5.67 -9.55 -2.70
C MET A 138 -6.72 -9.19 -1.65
N PHE A 139 -6.62 -7.99 -1.08
CA PHE A 139 -7.54 -7.51 -0.05
C PHE A 139 -8.65 -6.60 -0.58
N ASP A 140 -8.92 -6.64 -1.89
CA ASP A 140 -10.00 -5.91 -2.53
C ASP A 140 -10.06 -4.43 -2.09
N THR A 141 -9.06 -3.65 -2.47
CA THR A 141 -9.03 -2.20 -2.17
C THR A 141 -8.92 -1.37 -3.44
N PRO A 142 -10.03 -1.22 -4.20
CA PRO A 142 -10.03 -0.57 -5.51
C PRO A 142 -9.46 0.86 -5.50
N LYS A 143 -9.62 1.59 -4.37
CA LYS A 143 -9.06 2.93 -4.21
C LYS A 143 -7.53 2.93 -4.19
N ILE A 144 -6.89 1.92 -3.61
CA ILE A 144 -5.43 1.81 -3.60
C ILE A 144 -4.91 1.32 -4.95
N VAL A 145 -5.61 0.36 -5.57
CA VAL A 145 -5.32 -0.09 -6.95
C VAL A 145 -5.31 1.11 -7.90
N LYS A 146 -6.34 1.97 -7.82
CA LYS A 146 -6.42 3.20 -8.63
C LYS A 146 -5.26 4.17 -8.37
N LYS A 147 -4.88 4.41 -7.11
CA LYS A 147 -3.72 5.25 -6.79
C LYS A 147 -2.41 4.70 -7.38
N CYS A 148 -2.25 3.37 -7.39
CA CYS A 148 -1.10 2.73 -8.00
C CYS A 148 -1.11 2.88 -9.53
N GLU A 149 -2.28 2.74 -10.16
CA GLU A 149 -2.45 2.98 -11.59
C GLU A 149 -2.11 4.43 -11.97
N GLU A 150 -2.61 5.41 -11.22
CA GLU A 150 -2.30 6.83 -11.39
C GLU A 150 -0.78 7.10 -11.29
N PHE A 151 -0.11 6.49 -10.30
CA PHE A 151 1.35 6.58 -10.20
C PHE A 151 2.07 5.99 -11.43
N LEU A 152 1.63 4.82 -11.91
CA LEU A 152 2.22 4.15 -13.06
C LEU A 152 2.04 4.96 -14.35
N LEU A 153 0.90 5.63 -14.51
CA LEU A 153 0.59 6.52 -15.64
C LEU A 153 1.43 7.80 -15.61
N GLU A 154 1.53 8.45 -14.45
CA GLU A 154 2.01 9.84 -14.37
C GLU A 154 3.48 10.00 -13.95
N LYS A 155 3.98 9.08 -13.12
CA LYS A 155 5.23 9.31 -12.36
C LYS A 155 6.26 8.20 -12.50
N SER A 156 5.82 6.98 -12.76
CA SER A 156 6.68 5.80 -12.84
C SER A 156 7.67 5.86 -14.01
N LYS A 157 8.92 5.48 -13.72
CA LYS A 157 10.01 5.33 -14.71
C LYS A 157 10.13 3.89 -15.23
N LYS A 158 9.21 2.99 -14.87
CA LYS A 158 9.19 1.62 -15.38
C LYS A 158 9.05 1.61 -16.90
N GLY A 159 9.74 0.69 -17.56
CA GLY A 159 9.64 0.50 -19.00
C GLY A 159 8.26 -0.02 -19.43
N LEU A 160 7.91 0.22 -20.69
CA LEU A 160 6.62 -0.13 -21.29
C LEU A 160 6.23 -1.59 -21.04
N LYS A 161 7.16 -2.54 -21.21
CA LYS A 161 6.95 -3.97 -20.95
C LYS A 161 6.43 -4.22 -19.53
N MET A 162 7.12 -3.67 -18.53
CA MET A 162 6.75 -3.86 -17.12
C MET A 162 5.41 -3.20 -16.80
N LYS A 163 5.13 -2.01 -17.35
CA LYS A 163 3.83 -1.35 -17.18
C LYS A 163 2.70 -2.19 -17.78
N LEU A 164 2.89 -2.76 -18.96
CA LEU A 164 1.91 -3.61 -19.63
C LEU A 164 1.67 -4.91 -18.86
N GLU A 165 2.71 -5.55 -18.32
CA GLU A 165 2.60 -6.74 -17.46
C GLU A 165 1.79 -6.43 -16.19
N LEU A 166 2.10 -5.34 -15.48
CA LEU A 166 1.34 -4.90 -14.32
C LEU A 166 -0.12 -4.60 -14.68
N ALA A 167 -0.35 -3.98 -15.84
CA ALA A 167 -1.70 -3.64 -16.29
C ALA A 167 -2.57 -4.88 -16.53
N GLY A 168 -1.98 -5.95 -17.10
CA GLY A 168 -2.67 -7.23 -17.26
C GLY A 168 -2.95 -7.92 -15.93
N ASN A 169 -1.90 -8.09 -15.13
CA ASN A 169 -1.97 -8.86 -13.88
C ASN A 169 -2.95 -8.27 -12.87
N TYR A 170 -3.10 -6.94 -12.84
CA TYR A 170 -3.94 -6.24 -11.88
C TYR A 170 -5.17 -5.55 -12.51
N ARG A 171 -5.49 -5.83 -13.78
CA ARG A 171 -6.65 -5.28 -14.50
C ARG A 171 -6.68 -3.74 -14.50
N LEU A 172 -5.53 -3.12 -14.76
CA LEU A 172 -5.36 -1.67 -14.82
C LEU A 172 -5.69 -1.17 -16.23
N GLU A 173 -6.96 -0.90 -16.50
CA GLU A 173 -7.47 -0.66 -17.85
C GLU A 173 -6.96 0.65 -18.49
N GLU A 174 -6.76 1.71 -17.70
CA GLU A 174 -6.24 2.98 -18.22
C GLU A 174 -4.75 2.86 -18.55
N LEU A 175 -3.99 2.19 -17.68
CA LEU A 175 -2.58 1.89 -17.93
C LEU A 175 -2.40 0.96 -19.13
N LYS A 176 -3.23 -0.09 -19.23
CA LYS A 176 -3.20 -1.02 -20.37
C LYS A 176 -3.42 -0.27 -21.68
N LYS A 177 -4.45 0.58 -21.72
CA LYS A 177 -4.75 1.40 -22.90
C LYS A 177 -3.58 2.31 -23.27
N GLN A 178 -3.00 3.03 -22.31
CA GLN A 178 -1.83 3.88 -22.56
C GLN A 178 -0.67 3.07 -23.14
N CYS A 179 -0.37 1.91 -22.57
CA CYS A 179 0.71 1.05 -23.04
C CYS A 179 0.49 0.59 -24.49
N LEU A 180 -0.73 0.16 -24.83
CA LEU A 180 -1.07 -0.26 -26.20
C LEU A 180 -1.05 0.92 -27.18
N ASP A 181 -1.46 2.11 -26.75
CA ASP A 181 -1.36 3.34 -27.54
C ASP A 181 0.09 3.76 -27.80
N GLU A 182 1.08 3.29 -27.06
CA GLU A 182 2.51 3.53 -27.34
C GLU A 182 3.11 2.54 -28.34
N ILE A 183 2.49 1.37 -28.54
CA ILE A 183 2.99 0.32 -29.45
C ILE A 183 2.56 0.64 -30.89
N LYS A 184 3.52 0.98 -31.76
CA LYS A 184 3.25 1.42 -33.14
C LYS A 184 3.91 0.57 -34.21
N SER A 185 4.81 -0.32 -33.84
CA SER A 185 5.61 -1.10 -34.77
C SER A 185 5.83 -2.54 -34.32
N LYS A 186 6.24 -3.40 -35.26
CA LYS A 186 6.67 -4.77 -34.96
C LYS A 186 7.87 -4.82 -34.02
N ALA A 187 8.71 -3.78 -34.00
CA ALA A 187 9.83 -3.69 -33.09
C ALA A 187 9.34 -3.46 -31.65
N ASP A 188 8.33 -2.60 -31.46
CA ASP A 188 7.72 -2.34 -30.15
C ASP A 188 7.05 -3.60 -29.60
N ILE A 189 6.29 -4.32 -30.43
CA ILE A 189 5.67 -5.61 -30.07
C ILE A 189 6.72 -6.59 -29.56
N ARG A 190 7.85 -6.73 -30.29
CA ARG A 190 8.96 -7.62 -29.88
C ARG A 190 9.63 -7.17 -28.58
N SER A 191 9.56 -5.89 -28.23
CA SER A 191 10.17 -5.36 -27.01
C SER A 191 9.34 -5.64 -25.76
N VAL A 192 8.02 -5.84 -25.90
CA VAL A 192 7.10 -6.08 -24.78
C VAL A 192 6.72 -7.54 -24.60
N ILE A 193 6.77 -8.36 -25.66
CA ILE A 193 6.49 -9.78 -25.56
C ILE A 193 7.62 -10.48 -24.77
N PRO A 194 7.29 -11.29 -23.73
CA PRO A 194 8.28 -12.11 -23.01
C PRO A 194 8.88 -13.20 -23.90
N ALA A 195 9.99 -13.81 -23.43
CA ALA A 195 10.62 -14.90 -24.17
C ALA A 195 9.70 -16.12 -24.30
N ASP A 196 8.89 -16.38 -23.27
CA ASP A 196 7.80 -17.35 -23.30
C ASP A 196 6.44 -16.60 -23.31
N PRO A 197 5.69 -16.61 -24.44
CA PRO A 197 4.40 -15.94 -24.55
C PRO A 197 3.33 -16.44 -23.55
N SER A 198 3.50 -17.62 -22.95
CA SER A 198 2.57 -18.14 -21.94
C SER A 198 2.69 -17.42 -20.59
N GLU A 199 3.77 -16.68 -20.37
CA GLU A 199 3.97 -15.82 -19.20
C GLU A 199 3.20 -14.50 -19.28
N MET A 200 2.60 -14.18 -20.44
CA MET A 200 1.81 -12.98 -20.67
C MET A 200 0.31 -13.29 -20.58
N ASP A 201 -0.48 -12.33 -20.08
CA ASP A 201 -1.93 -12.44 -20.10
C ASP A 201 -2.45 -12.69 -21.54
N PRO A 202 -3.24 -13.75 -21.77
CA PRO A 202 -3.70 -14.11 -23.12
C PRO A 202 -4.53 -13.02 -23.81
N LYS A 203 -5.23 -12.16 -23.06
CA LYS A 203 -6.00 -11.06 -23.66
C LYS A 203 -5.06 -9.97 -24.16
N ILE A 204 -4.03 -9.62 -23.38
CA ILE A 204 -2.98 -8.71 -23.84
C ILE A 204 -2.28 -9.27 -25.08
N LEU A 205 -1.91 -10.55 -25.07
CA LEU A 205 -1.27 -11.17 -26.22
C LEU A 205 -2.15 -11.12 -27.48
N ALA A 206 -3.45 -11.36 -27.34
CA ALA A 206 -4.41 -11.24 -28.44
C ALA A 206 -4.54 -9.79 -28.96
N GLU A 207 -4.54 -8.80 -28.06
CA GLU A 207 -4.59 -7.37 -28.42
C GLU A 207 -3.31 -6.92 -29.16
N LEU A 208 -2.14 -7.49 -28.83
CA LEU A 208 -0.86 -7.17 -29.49
C LEU A 208 -0.70 -7.78 -30.90
N LEU A 209 -1.43 -8.85 -31.21
CA LEU A 209 -1.28 -9.61 -32.44
C LEU A 209 -2.36 -9.33 -33.50
N ASN A 210 -3.37 -8.52 -33.14
CA ASN A 210 -4.40 -8.01 -34.06
C ASN A 210 -3.91 -6.79 -34.84
#